data_AF-G0QPA1-F1
#
_entry.id   AF-G0QPA1-F1
#
_cell.length_a   1.000
_cell.length_b   1.000
_cell.length_c   1.000
_cell.angle_alpha   90.00
_cell.angle_beta   90.00
_cell.angle_gamma   90.00
#
_symmetry.space_group_name_H-M   'P 1'
#
loop_
_entity.id
_entity.type
_entity.pdbx_description
1 polymer ?
#
loop_
_entity_poly.entity_id
_entity_poly.type
_entity_poly.pdbx_seq_one_letter_code
_entity_poly.pdbx_strand_id
1 'polypeptide(L)'
;MQLVDNPVNKFSNILQNPESDVIKKYISIFELKSLNTSQSVQALIDNFENLDNSDLLKHEVTYALGQMNTDFKYLIKPFLVKVLDTENEYPVVRHEAAEGLSNFCEEDSELLQLFQKYSESNINEKKYGLQFAGTREPAAPFEIEEIQSVKLLSELLNRKYWEKTNNLFRHEICFVLGQISKNANESIMQLKETSADQEENEIVRHEALSAYSSIADDKEFLKLFVNDPSRIVRESAVVAVGLIDYWNNK
;
A
#
# COMPACT_ATOMS: atom_id res chain seq x y z
N MET A 1 -2.53 -21.29 -35.26
CA MET A 1 -3.17 -20.71 -34.05
C MET A 1 -2.04 -20.10 -33.24
N GLN A 2 -1.78 -18.80 -33.42
CA GLN A 2 -0.81 -18.10 -32.57
C GLN A 2 -1.37 -18.12 -31.15
N LEU A 3 -0.60 -18.65 -30.19
CA LEU A 3 -0.89 -18.46 -28.77
C LEU A 3 -0.87 -16.94 -28.56
N VAL A 4 -2.05 -16.34 -28.42
CA VAL A 4 -2.14 -14.95 -27.96
C VAL A 4 -1.53 -14.99 -26.56
N ASP A 5 -0.39 -14.33 -26.38
CA ASP A 5 0.24 -14.16 -25.07
C ASP A 5 -0.83 -13.66 -24.12
N ASN A 6 -1.26 -14.52 -23.20
CA ASN A 6 -2.21 -14.11 -22.17
C ASN A 6 -1.43 -13.18 -21.23
N PRO A 7 -1.76 -11.87 -21.17
CA PRO A 7 -1.00 -10.91 -20.37
C PRO A 7 -0.98 -11.30 -18.89
N VAL A 8 -2.01 -11.98 -18.39
CA VAL A 8 -2.04 -12.53 -17.02
C VAL A 8 -0.95 -13.56 -16.80
N ASN A 9 -0.74 -14.49 -17.75
CA ASN A 9 0.31 -15.52 -17.64
C ASN A 9 1.71 -14.89 -17.62
N LYS A 10 1.93 -13.84 -18.43
CA LYS A 10 3.19 -13.11 -18.44
C LYS A 10 3.53 -12.54 -17.06
N PHE A 11 2.60 -11.83 -16.44
CA PHE A 11 2.82 -11.20 -15.14
C PHE A 11 2.88 -12.25 -14.01
N SER A 12 2.04 -13.30 -14.07
CA SER A 12 2.09 -14.41 -13.13
C SER A 12 3.46 -15.10 -13.14
N ASN A 13 4.04 -15.38 -14.31
CA ASN A 13 5.37 -15.98 -14.42
C ASN A 13 6.47 -15.10 -13.79
N ILE A 14 6.34 -13.77 -13.86
CA ILE A 14 7.28 -12.84 -13.21
C ILE A 14 7.18 -12.94 -11.69
N LEU A 15 5.96 -13.02 -11.14
CA LEU A 15 5.72 -13.18 -9.70
C LEU A 15 6.21 -14.53 -9.17
N GLN A 16 6.03 -15.62 -9.93
CA GLN A 16 6.48 -16.96 -9.59
C GLN A 16 8.01 -17.09 -9.56
N ASN A 17 8.72 -16.33 -10.39
CA ASN A 17 10.16 -16.46 -10.51
C ASN A 17 10.88 -15.80 -9.31
N PRO A 18 11.63 -16.57 -8.48
CA PRO A 18 12.34 -16.02 -7.33
C PRO A 18 13.46 -15.05 -7.74
N GLU A 19 14.01 -15.20 -8.94
CA GLU A 19 15.10 -14.36 -9.47
C GLU A 19 14.59 -13.05 -10.10
N SER A 20 13.27 -12.82 -10.17
CA SER A 20 12.73 -11.57 -10.68
C SER A 20 12.97 -10.42 -9.70
N ASP A 21 13.52 -9.31 -10.22
CA ASP A 21 13.73 -8.08 -9.45
C ASP A 21 12.43 -7.57 -8.83
N VAL A 22 12.53 -6.96 -7.64
CA VAL A 22 11.39 -6.40 -6.89
C VAL A 22 10.55 -5.43 -7.74
N ILE A 23 11.18 -4.58 -8.54
CA ILE A 23 10.49 -3.65 -9.45
C ILE A 23 9.66 -4.38 -10.53
N LYS A 24 10.16 -5.48 -11.08
CA LYS A 24 9.43 -6.26 -12.10
C LYS A 24 8.21 -6.94 -11.47
N LYS A 25 8.36 -7.46 -10.25
CA LYS A 25 7.25 -8.03 -9.49
C LYS A 25 6.22 -6.96 -9.14
N TYR A 26 6.66 -5.81 -8.63
CA TYR A 26 5.80 -4.66 -8.35
C TYR A 26 4.97 -4.23 -9.58
N ILE A 27 5.62 -4.00 -10.72
CA ILE A 27 4.94 -3.66 -11.97
C ILE A 27 3.94 -4.76 -12.34
N SER A 28 4.31 -6.03 -12.20
CA SER A 28 3.41 -7.16 -12.50
C SER A 28 2.15 -7.18 -11.62
N ILE A 29 2.27 -6.83 -10.33
CA ILE A 29 1.12 -6.70 -9.41
C ILE A 29 0.16 -5.62 -9.93
N PHE A 30 0.68 -4.43 -10.24
CA PHE A 30 -0.14 -3.31 -10.70
C PHE A 30 -0.70 -3.49 -12.11
N GLU A 31 0.01 -4.16 -13.01
CA GLU A 31 -0.52 -4.51 -14.33
C GLU A 31 -1.65 -5.57 -14.19
N LEU A 32 -1.53 -6.55 -13.29
CA LEU A 32 -2.62 -7.50 -12.98
C LEU A 32 -3.83 -6.77 -12.39
N LYS A 33 -3.61 -5.85 -11.45
CA LYS A 33 -4.65 -4.95 -10.90
C LYS A 33 -5.35 -4.18 -12.01
N SER A 34 -4.59 -3.56 -12.92
CA SER A 34 -5.12 -2.78 -14.05
C SER A 34 -5.90 -3.61 -15.05
N LEU A 35 -5.49 -4.86 -15.33
CA LEU A 35 -6.25 -5.79 -16.17
C LEU A 35 -7.63 -6.10 -15.58
N ASN A 36 -7.74 -6.13 -14.24
CA ASN A 36 -9.01 -6.21 -13.51
C ASN A 36 -9.94 -7.35 -13.98
N THR A 37 -9.39 -8.57 -14.08
CA THR A 37 -10.13 -9.77 -14.46
C THR A 37 -10.11 -10.81 -13.34
N SER A 38 -11.01 -11.79 -13.37
CA SER A 38 -10.99 -12.91 -12.41
C SER A 38 -9.69 -13.72 -12.50
N GLN A 39 -9.11 -13.85 -13.70
CA GLN A 39 -7.80 -14.49 -13.89
C GLN A 39 -6.68 -13.67 -13.24
N SER A 40 -6.75 -12.33 -13.29
CA SER A 40 -5.80 -11.46 -12.60
C SER A 40 -5.89 -11.60 -11.08
N VAL A 41 -7.11 -11.63 -10.54
CA VAL A 41 -7.36 -11.88 -9.11
C VAL A 41 -6.76 -13.21 -8.69
N GLN A 42 -7.04 -14.28 -9.44
CA GLN A 42 -6.50 -15.60 -9.13
C GLN A 42 -4.97 -15.62 -9.21
N ALA A 43 -4.38 -14.97 -10.23
CA ALA A 43 -2.93 -14.88 -10.36
C ALA A 43 -2.26 -14.14 -9.19
N LEU A 44 -2.89 -13.09 -8.65
CA LEU A 44 -2.40 -12.39 -7.46
C LEU A 44 -2.48 -13.28 -6.22
N ILE A 45 -3.61 -13.97 -6.01
CA ILE A 45 -3.82 -14.90 -4.89
C ILE A 45 -2.84 -16.08 -4.94
N ASP A 46 -2.71 -16.74 -6.09
CA ASP A 46 -1.87 -17.93 -6.27
C ASP A 46 -0.38 -17.64 -6.06
N ASN A 47 0.03 -16.38 -6.27
CA ASN A 47 1.42 -15.95 -6.12
C ASN A 47 1.74 -15.32 -4.78
N PHE A 48 0.78 -15.10 -3.90
CA PHE A 48 1.00 -14.38 -2.65
C PHE A 48 2.11 -15.01 -1.78
N GLU A 49 2.09 -16.33 -1.60
CA GLU A 49 3.07 -17.06 -0.79
C GLU A 49 4.47 -17.09 -1.47
N ASN A 50 4.54 -16.92 -2.80
CA ASN A 50 5.83 -16.79 -3.52
C ASN A 50 6.56 -15.48 -3.18
N LEU A 51 5.87 -14.56 -2.49
CA LEU A 51 6.36 -13.25 -2.09
C LEU A 51 6.66 -13.18 -0.58
N ASP A 52 6.69 -14.31 0.14
CA ASP A 52 6.99 -14.38 1.59
C ASP A 52 8.33 -13.78 1.99
N ASN A 53 9.23 -13.63 1.02
CA ASN A 53 10.43 -12.86 1.21
C ASN A 53 10.19 -11.37 0.94
N SER A 54 9.02 -10.75 1.00
CA SER A 54 8.88 -9.31 0.78
C SER A 54 7.57 -8.81 1.35
N ASP A 55 7.65 -8.22 2.55
CA ASP A 55 6.49 -7.58 3.18
C ASP A 55 5.96 -6.45 2.30
N LEU A 56 6.85 -5.77 1.54
CA LEU A 56 6.45 -4.82 0.51
C LEU A 56 5.54 -5.48 -0.53
N LEU A 57 5.98 -6.51 -1.24
CA LEU A 57 5.18 -7.07 -2.33
C LEU A 57 3.90 -7.74 -1.81
N LYS A 58 3.90 -8.32 -0.62
CA LYS A 58 2.69 -8.89 -0.01
C LYS A 58 1.67 -7.81 0.37
N HIS A 59 2.11 -6.67 0.91
CA HIS A 59 1.19 -5.57 1.18
C HIS A 59 0.60 -5.02 -0.13
N GLU A 60 1.42 -4.88 -1.17
CA GLU A 60 0.96 -4.40 -2.50
C GLU A 60 -0.03 -5.36 -3.17
N VAL A 61 0.17 -6.68 -3.08
CA VAL A 61 -0.83 -7.65 -3.57
C VAL A 61 -2.14 -7.50 -2.82
N THR A 62 -2.07 -7.34 -1.50
CA THR A 62 -3.25 -7.22 -0.64
C THR A 62 -4.03 -5.94 -0.92
N TYR A 63 -3.32 -4.82 -1.00
CA TYR A 63 -3.85 -3.53 -1.45
C TYR A 63 -4.47 -3.64 -2.85
N ALA A 64 -3.75 -4.22 -3.82
CA ALA A 64 -4.22 -4.36 -5.19
C ALA A 64 -5.55 -5.12 -5.24
N LEU A 65 -5.65 -6.26 -4.55
CA LEU A 65 -6.86 -7.06 -4.44
C LEU A 65 -8.01 -6.28 -3.79
N GLY A 66 -7.74 -5.55 -2.70
CA GLY A 66 -8.74 -4.71 -2.03
C GLY A 66 -9.33 -3.60 -2.91
N GLN A 67 -8.61 -3.17 -3.94
CA GLN A 67 -8.99 -2.09 -4.86
C GLN A 67 -9.54 -2.60 -6.21
N MET A 68 -9.62 -3.92 -6.42
CA MET A 68 -10.18 -4.52 -7.65
C MET A 68 -11.71 -4.50 -7.65
N ASN A 69 -12.32 -4.76 -8.82
CA ASN A 69 -13.77 -4.71 -8.99
C ASN A 69 -14.50 -5.66 -7.99
N THR A 70 -15.56 -5.14 -7.37
CA THR A 70 -16.41 -5.85 -6.40
C THR A 70 -17.13 -7.06 -6.99
N ASP A 71 -17.24 -7.18 -8.33
CA ASP A 71 -17.70 -8.39 -9.02
C ASP A 71 -16.87 -9.63 -8.66
N PHE A 72 -15.61 -9.46 -8.25
CA PHE A 72 -14.70 -10.55 -7.85
C PHE A 72 -14.63 -10.77 -6.34
N LYS A 73 -15.49 -10.11 -5.54
CA LYS A 73 -15.47 -10.19 -4.07
C LYS A 73 -15.53 -11.63 -3.54
N TYR A 74 -16.16 -12.55 -4.27
CA TYR A 74 -16.25 -13.97 -3.90
C TYR A 74 -14.90 -14.70 -3.90
N LEU A 75 -13.91 -14.22 -4.69
CA LEU A 75 -12.53 -14.71 -4.67
C LEU A 75 -11.68 -13.93 -3.65
N ILE A 76 -11.86 -12.61 -3.62
CA ILE A 76 -11.02 -11.69 -2.84
C ILE A 76 -11.30 -11.83 -1.34
N LYS A 77 -12.58 -11.83 -0.91
CA LYS A 77 -12.94 -11.84 0.51
C LYS A 77 -12.35 -13.04 1.28
N PRO A 78 -12.51 -14.31 0.85
CA PRO A 78 -11.97 -15.44 1.60
C PRO A 78 -10.46 -15.36 1.75
N PHE A 79 -9.77 -14.85 0.72
CA PHE A 79 -8.33 -14.63 0.76
C PHE A 79 -7.94 -13.55 1.77
N LEU A 80 -8.57 -12.36 1.72
CA LEU A 80 -8.25 -11.28 2.66
C LEU A 80 -8.58 -11.66 4.11
N VAL A 81 -9.66 -12.41 4.35
CA VAL A 81 -9.97 -12.96 5.70
C VAL A 81 -8.84 -13.90 6.16
N LYS A 82 -8.36 -14.80 5.29
CA LYS A 82 -7.22 -15.68 5.60
C LYS A 82 -5.97 -14.87 5.97
N VAL A 83 -5.63 -13.82 5.20
CA VAL A 83 -4.48 -12.95 5.46
C VAL A 83 -4.65 -12.26 6.82
N LEU A 84 -5.80 -11.66 7.09
CA LEU A 84 -6.10 -10.98 8.35
C LEU A 84 -6.03 -11.90 9.59
N ASP A 85 -6.42 -13.18 9.42
CA ASP A 85 -6.36 -14.20 10.47
C ASP A 85 -4.99 -14.84 10.67
N THR A 86 -4.05 -14.66 9.75
CA THR A 86 -2.72 -15.26 9.84
C THR A 86 -1.87 -14.50 10.86
N GLU A 87 -1.72 -15.04 12.08
CA GLU A 87 -1.04 -14.35 13.19
C GLU A 87 0.43 -13.99 12.92
N ASN A 88 1.12 -14.80 12.13
CA ASN A 88 2.53 -14.59 11.78
C ASN A 88 2.74 -13.73 10.53
N GLU A 89 1.66 -13.20 9.95
CA GLU A 89 1.74 -12.28 8.81
C GLU A 89 2.16 -10.88 9.29
N TYR A 90 2.90 -10.16 8.44
CA TYR A 90 3.42 -8.84 8.80
C TYR A 90 2.27 -7.86 9.12
N PRO A 91 2.39 -6.99 10.15
CA PRO A 91 1.30 -6.10 10.56
C PRO A 91 0.72 -5.24 9.45
N VAL A 92 1.55 -4.69 8.56
CA VAL A 92 1.09 -3.88 7.40
C VAL A 92 0.28 -4.71 6.40
N VAL A 93 0.68 -5.96 6.13
CA VAL A 93 -0.06 -6.84 5.20
C VAL A 93 -1.44 -7.19 5.78
N ARG A 94 -1.53 -7.40 7.09
CA ARG A 94 -2.81 -7.63 7.79
C ARG A 94 -3.66 -6.37 7.85
N HIS A 95 -3.06 -5.18 7.97
CA HIS A 95 -3.76 -3.91 7.85
C HIS A 95 -4.41 -3.76 6.47
N GLU A 96 -3.67 -4.04 5.40
CA GLU A 96 -4.19 -3.88 4.03
C GLU A 96 -5.30 -4.87 3.77
N ALA A 97 -5.26 -6.05 4.40
CA ALA A 97 -6.33 -7.03 4.31
C ALA A 97 -7.61 -6.50 4.98
N ALA A 98 -7.50 -5.86 6.13
CA ALA A 98 -8.64 -5.23 6.81
C ALA A 98 -9.20 -4.06 5.98
N GLU A 99 -8.34 -3.20 5.44
CA GLU A 99 -8.76 -2.09 4.58
C GLU A 99 -9.42 -2.59 3.29
N GLY A 100 -8.81 -3.56 2.61
CA GLY A 100 -9.37 -4.18 1.41
C GLY A 100 -10.73 -4.83 1.67
N LEU A 101 -10.93 -5.47 2.83
CA LEU A 101 -12.24 -6.00 3.24
C LEU A 101 -13.29 -4.90 3.43
N SER A 102 -12.88 -3.70 3.89
CA SER A 102 -13.79 -2.57 4.12
C SER A 102 -14.46 -2.10 2.81
N ASN A 103 -13.76 -2.23 1.68
CA ASN A 103 -14.30 -1.90 0.35
C ASN A 103 -15.44 -2.83 -0.09
N PHE A 104 -15.66 -3.95 0.60
CA PHE A 104 -16.74 -4.90 0.33
C PHE A 104 -17.85 -4.90 1.39
N CYS A 105 -17.82 -3.95 2.34
CA CYS A 105 -18.55 -4.05 3.59
C CYS A 105 -19.97 -3.46 3.60
N GLU A 106 -20.32 -2.58 2.64
CA GLU A 106 -21.58 -1.80 2.67
C GLU A 106 -22.87 -2.64 2.76
N GLU A 107 -22.85 -3.90 2.30
CA GLU A 107 -24.01 -4.80 2.32
C GLU A 107 -23.73 -6.14 3.04
N ASP A 108 -22.65 -6.24 3.81
CA ASP A 108 -22.13 -7.52 4.31
C ASP A 108 -22.15 -7.63 5.84
N SER A 109 -23.25 -8.16 6.37
CA SER A 109 -23.46 -8.29 7.81
C SER A 109 -22.47 -9.23 8.50
N GLU A 110 -21.92 -10.21 7.78
CA GLU A 110 -20.88 -11.11 8.30
C GLU A 110 -19.54 -10.38 8.46
N LEU A 111 -19.15 -9.55 7.48
CA LEU A 111 -17.96 -8.69 7.61
C LEU A 111 -18.11 -7.66 8.73
N LEU A 112 -19.29 -7.06 8.89
CA LEU A 112 -19.54 -6.13 10.00
C LEU A 112 -19.36 -6.82 11.36
N GLN A 113 -19.86 -8.05 11.53
CA GLN A 113 -19.64 -8.83 12.75
C GLN A 113 -18.17 -9.23 12.95
N LEU A 114 -17.47 -9.57 11.86
CA LEU A 114 -16.04 -9.88 11.90
C LEU A 114 -15.22 -8.67 12.35
N PHE A 115 -15.51 -7.48 11.83
CA PHE A 115 -14.87 -6.23 12.24
C PHE A 115 -15.17 -5.87 13.69
N GLN A 116 -16.41 -6.04 14.15
CA GLN A 116 -16.76 -5.88 15.57
C GLN A 116 -15.91 -6.80 16.45
N LYS A 117 -15.84 -8.10 16.12
CA LYS A 117 -15.02 -9.09 16.85
C LYS A 117 -13.54 -8.68 16.92
N TYR A 118 -12.97 -8.19 15.83
CA TYR A 118 -11.57 -7.77 15.83
C TYR A 118 -11.33 -6.46 16.60
N SER A 119 -12.24 -5.49 16.52
CA SER A 119 -12.14 -4.23 17.27
C SER A 119 -12.23 -4.43 18.80
N GLU A 120 -12.96 -5.45 19.23
CA GLU A 120 -13.10 -5.86 20.63
C GLU A 120 -11.94 -6.74 21.13
N SER A 121 -11.15 -7.32 20.21
CA SER A 121 -9.99 -8.13 20.56
C SER A 121 -8.80 -7.24 20.98
N ASN A 122 -8.11 -7.58 22.08
CA ASN A 122 -6.94 -6.86 22.61
C ASN A 122 -5.66 -7.00 21.74
N ILE A 123 -5.79 -7.29 20.44
CA ILE A 123 -4.67 -7.39 19.51
C ILE A 123 -4.42 -5.99 18.96
N ASN A 124 -3.44 -5.28 19.53
CA ASN A 124 -3.14 -3.88 19.24
C ASN A 124 -3.08 -3.55 17.73
N GLU A 125 -2.66 -4.48 16.86
CA GLU A 125 -2.55 -4.26 15.42
C GLU A 125 -3.87 -4.44 14.63
N LYS A 126 -4.82 -5.27 15.11
CA LYS A 126 -6.11 -5.50 14.40
C LYS A 126 -7.08 -4.33 14.54
N LYS A 127 -6.88 -3.49 15.56
CA LYS A 127 -7.82 -2.44 15.95
C LYS A 127 -7.76 -1.21 15.04
N TYR A 128 -6.61 -0.90 14.45
CA TYR A 128 -6.39 0.39 13.80
C TYR A 128 -6.86 0.45 12.34
N GLY A 129 -6.80 -0.66 11.57
CA GLY A 129 -7.35 -0.70 10.21
C GLY A 129 -8.88 -0.65 10.14
N LEU A 130 -9.57 -0.89 11.26
CA LEU A 130 -11.03 -1.00 11.33
C LEU A 130 -11.74 0.30 11.71
N GLN A 131 -11.00 1.29 12.21
CA GLN A 131 -11.59 2.51 12.76
C GLN A 131 -12.05 3.51 11.68
N PHE A 132 -11.62 3.32 10.43
CA PHE A 132 -11.90 4.20 9.28
C PHE A 132 -12.84 3.59 8.23
N ALA A 133 -13.24 2.33 8.40
CA ALA A 133 -14.19 1.64 7.52
C ALA A 133 -15.62 2.14 7.78
N GLY A 134 -16.12 3.09 6.98
CA GLY A 134 -17.57 3.37 6.95
C GLY A 134 -18.06 4.81 6.79
N THR A 135 -17.21 5.80 6.52
CA THR A 135 -17.69 7.19 6.32
C THR A 135 -17.14 7.79 5.03
N ARG A 136 -17.81 7.54 3.90
CA ARG A 136 -17.66 8.36 2.68
C ARG A 136 -18.64 9.53 2.75
N GLU A 137 -18.16 10.71 3.13
CA GLU A 137 -18.91 11.96 2.93
C GLU A 137 -18.64 12.54 1.54
N PRO A 138 -19.63 13.23 0.93
CA PRO A 138 -19.46 13.85 -0.38
C PRO A 138 -18.56 15.10 -0.32
N ALA A 139 -17.58 15.08 -1.20
CA ALA A 139 -16.63 16.14 -1.55
C ALA A 139 -17.27 17.54 -1.82
N ALA A 140 -16.87 18.56 -1.04
CA ALA A 140 -17.25 19.97 -1.15
C ALA A 140 -16.20 20.78 -1.99
N PRO A 141 -16.49 22.00 -2.49
CA PRO A 141 -15.73 22.64 -3.57
C PRO A 141 -14.29 23.01 -3.19
N PHE A 142 -13.37 22.65 -4.09
CA PHE A 142 -11.93 22.45 -3.88
C PHE A 142 -11.10 23.63 -4.38
N GLU A 143 -10.14 24.13 -3.57
CA GLU A 143 -8.82 24.64 -4.01
C GLU A 143 -8.02 25.29 -2.85
N ILE A 144 -8.65 25.91 -1.85
CA ILE A 144 -7.93 26.55 -0.70
C ILE A 144 -7.85 25.63 0.53
N GLU A 145 -8.89 24.82 0.79
CA GLU A 145 -8.94 23.88 1.92
C GLU A 145 -7.95 22.72 1.78
N GLU A 146 -7.59 22.34 0.54
CA GLU A 146 -6.67 21.23 0.27
C GLU A 146 -5.22 21.57 0.67
N ILE A 147 -4.72 22.77 0.35
CA ILE A 147 -3.34 23.18 0.71
C ILE A 147 -3.17 23.29 2.23
N GLN A 148 -4.16 23.84 2.94
CA GLN A 148 -4.12 23.91 4.40
C GLN A 148 -4.17 22.51 5.02
N SER A 149 -4.97 21.61 4.46
CA SER A 149 -5.03 20.20 4.88
C SER A 149 -3.70 19.48 4.66
N VAL A 150 -3.06 19.63 3.50
CA VAL A 150 -1.72 19.08 3.21
C VAL A 150 -0.68 19.55 4.22
N LYS A 151 -0.67 20.86 4.55
CA LYS A 151 0.24 21.42 5.55
C LYS A 151 0.02 20.84 6.94
N LEU A 152 -1.24 20.76 7.36
CA LEU A 152 -1.61 20.20 8.66
C LEU A 152 -1.25 18.72 8.78
N LEU A 153 -1.59 17.92 7.76
CA LEU A 153 -1.23 16.51 7.68
C LEU A 153 0.29 16.33 7.73
N SER A 154 1.05 17.12 6.97
CA SER A 154 2.52 17.11 7.01
C SER A 154 3.03 17.45 8.42
N GLU A 155 2.45 18.45 9.09
CA GLU A 155 2.89 18.85 10.43
C GLU A 155 2.79 17.69 11.43
N LEU A 156 1.77 16.83 11.31
CA LEU A 156 1.53 15.68 12.18
C LEU A 156 2.60 14.57 12.06
N LEU A 157 3.45 14.59 11.03
CA LEU A 157 4.60 13.68 10.91
C LEU A 157 5.77 14.05 11.82
N ASN A 158 5.80 15.28 12.33
CA ASN A 158 6.89 15.74 13.20
C ASN A 158 6.95 14.95 14.51
N ARG A 159 8.18 14.64 14.98
CA ARG A 159 8.45 13.94 16.25
C ARG A 159 7.66 14.47 17.45
N LYS A 160 7.41 15.79 17.49
CA LYS A 160 6.65 16.45 18.57
C LYS A 160 5.20 15.92 18.72
N TYR A 161 4.65 15.26 17.71
CA TYR A 161 3.31 14.66 17.72
C TYR A 161 3.32 13.12 17.81
N TRP A 162 4.47 12.46 17.87
CA TRP A 162 4.52 11.00 17.90
C TRP A 162 3.83 10.41 19.14
N GLU A 163 3.87 11.10 20.29
CA GLU A 163 3.12 10.68 21.49
C GLU A 163 1.60 10.78 21.35
N LYS A 164 1.11 11.49 20.33
CA LYS A 164 -0.32 11.70 20.04
C LYS A 164 -0.80 10.92 18.82
N THR A 165 0.10 10.23 18.14
CA THR A 165 -0.17 9.49 16.91
C THR A 165 0.36 8.06 17.03
N ASN A 166 0.00 7.19 16.10
CA ASN A 166 0.62 5.86 15.99
C ASN A 166 1.23 5.71 14.59
N ASN A 167 2.01 4.64 14.41
CA ASN A 167 2.71 4.39 13.15
C ASN A 167 1.74 4.25 11.97
N LEU A 168 0.58 3.61 12.17
CA LEU A 168 -0.41 3.44 11.11
C LEU A 168 -1.01 4.77 10.66
N PHE A 169 -1.34 5.65 11.60
CA PHE A 169 -1.86 6.98 11.30
C PHE A 169 -0.83 7.82 10.53
N ARG A 170 0.46 7.75 10.90
CA ARG A 170 1.52 8.47 10.19
C ARG A 170 1.82 7.86 8.81
N HIS A 171 1.73 6.53 8.68
CA HIS A 171 1.74 5.83 7.40
C HIS A 171 0.62 6.36 6.50
N GLU A 172 -0.61 6.42 7.01
CA GLU A 172 -1.78 6.88 6.25
C GLU A 172 -1.68 8.33 5.81
N ILE A 173 -1.09 9.19 6.66
CA ILE A 173 -0.75 10.55 6.26
C ILE A 173 0.19 10.54 5.04
N CYS A 174 1.25 9.73 5.08
CA CYS A 174 2.19 9.64 3.95
C CYS A 174 1.48 9.11 2.71
N PHE A 175 0.67 8.05 2.83
CA PHE A 175 -0.11 7.48 1.73
C PHE A 175 -1.02 8.52 1.08
N VAL A 176 -1.82 9.25 1.87
CA VAL A 176 -2.71 10.31 1.38
C VAL A 176 -1.94 11.42 0.69
N LEU A 177 -0.82 11.88 1.27
CA LEU A 177 0.05 12.88 0.63
C LEU A 177 0.58 12.37 -0.71
N GLY A 178 0.93 11.08 -0.79
CA GLY A 178 1.35 10.41 -2.02
C GLY A 178 0.25 10.34 -3.08
N GLN A 179 -1.00 10.07 -2.69
CA GLN A 179 -2.17 10.05 -3.59
C GLN A 179 -2.52 11.46 -4.11
N ILE A 180 -2.37 12.49 -3.28
CA ILE A 180 -2.51 13.90 -3.68
C ILE A 180 -1.40 14.28 -4.69
N SER A 181 -0.24 13.61 -4.64
CA SER A 181 0.86 13.73 -5.62
C SER A 181 1.28 15.20 -5.79
N LYS A 182 1.34 15.74 -7.02
CA LYS A 182 1.85 17.09 -7.31
C LYS A 182 1.15 18.21 -6.52
N ASN A 183 -0.07 18.00 -6.05
CA ASN A 183 -0.79 18.97 -5.22
C ASN A 183 -0.28 19.00 -3.76
N ALA A 184 0.52 18.01 -3.35
CA ALA A 184 1.13 17.90 -2.03
C ALA A 184 2.58 18.41 -1.99
N ASN A 185 3.02 19.26 -2.93
CA ASN A 185 4.40 19.77 -2.98
C ASN A 185 4.91 20.39 -1.66
N GLU A 186 4.02 20.97 -0.85
CA GLU A 186 4.34 21.54 0.46
C GLU A 186 4.80 20.47 1.48
N SER A 187 4.49 19.19 1.24
CA SER A 187 4.89 18.06 2.10
C SER A 187 6.29 17.51 1.81
N ILE A 188 6.92 17.90 0.69
CA ILE A 188 8.20 17.34 0.21
C ILE A 188 9.26 17.34 1.30
N MET A 189 9.46 18.47 1.99
CA MET A 189 10.49 18.57 3.05
C MET A 189 10.20 17.58 4.17
N GLN A 190 8.95 17.50 4.62
CA GLN A 190 8.55 16.61 5.68
C GLN A 190 8.70 15.13 5.28
N LEU A 191 8.31 14.76 4.07
CA LEU A 191 8.45 13.38 3.56
C LEU A 191 9.93 12.97 3.45
N LYS A 192 10.83 13.90 3.07
CA LYS A 192 12.29 13.65 3.09
C LYS A 192 12.80 13.42 4.50
N GLU A 193 12.37 14.23 5.46
CA GLU A 193 12.77 14.09 6.87
C GLU A 193 12.24 12.78 7.46
N THR A 194 10.96 12.47 7.26
CA THR A 194 10.31 11.25 7.76
C THR A 194 10.95 9.99 7.19
N SER A 195 11.22 9.93 5.88
CA SER A 195 11.88 8.76 5.27
C SER A 195 13.33 8.57 5.76
N ALA A 196 14.06 9.66 6.00
CA ALA A 196 15.44 9.64 6.49
C ALA A 196 15.58 9.35 8.00
N ASP A 197 14.52 9.53 8.78
CA ASP A 197 14.55 9.40 10.23
C ASP A 197 14.65 7.92 10.67
N GLN A 198 15.83 7.51 11.18
CA GLN A 198 16.06 6.14 11.66
C GLN A 198 15.34 5.80 12.97
N GLU A 199 14.81 6.79 13.69
CA GLU A 199 13.98 6.56 14.88
C GLU A 199 12.49 6.39 14.53
N GLU A 200 12.11 6.68 13.27
CA GLU A 200 10.76 6.45 12.79
C GLU A 200 10.55 4.98 12.41
N ASN A 201 9.31 4.51 12.56
CA ASN A 201 8.96 3.15 12.19
C ASN A 201 9.10 2.92 10.67
N GLU A 202 9.69 1.79 10.29
CA GLU A 202 9.95 1.44 8.90
C GLU A 202 8.73 1.43 7.98
N ILE A 203 7.53 1.20 8.53
CA ILE A 203 6.27 1.31 7.79
C ILE A 203 5.98 2.75 7.37
N VAL A 204 6.14 3.69 8.29
CA VAL A 204 5.99 5.12 7.97
C VAL A 204 7.09 5.57 7.01
N ARG A 205 8.32 5.09 7.20
CA ARG A 205 9.46 5.47 6.36
C ARG A 205 9.32 5.00 4.91
N HIS A 206 8.83 3.77 4.68
CA HIS A 206 8.59 3.30 3.30
C HIS A 206 7.50 4.13 2.63
N GLU A 207 6.43 4.45 3.35
CA GLU A 207 5.29 5.16 2.77
C GLU A 207 5.66 6.61 2.50
N ALA A 208 6.44 7.22 3.38
CA ALA A 208 7.03 8.53 3.14
C ALA A 208 7.92 8.54 1.88
N LEU A 209 8.67 7.46 1.64
CA LEU A 209 9.53 7.33 0.46
C LEU A 209 8.71 7.11 -0.83
N SER A 210 7.67 6.28 -0.76
CA SER A 210 6.71 6.07 -1.86
C SER A 210 5.99 7.37 -2.23
N ALA A 211 5.45 8.08 -1.23
CA ALA A 211 4.80 9.37 -1.41
C ALA A 211 5.76 10.42 -1.96
N TYR A 212 6.99 10.48 -1.44
CA TYR A 212 8.00 11.37 -1.98
C TYR A 212 8.24 11.14 -3.49
N SER A 213 8.34 9.87 -3.90
CA SER A 213 8.55 9.51 -5.30
C SER A 213 7.38 9.83 -6.24
N SER A 214 6.14 9.90 -5.71
CA SER A 214 4.96 10.29 -6.49
C SER A 214 4.85 11.81 -6.70
N ILE A 215 5.58 12.59 -5.89
CA ILE A 215 5.57 14.06 -5.92
C ILE A 215 6.81 14.60 -6.63
N ALA A 216 7.98 14.02 -6.35
CA ALA A 216 9.28 14.51 -6.79
C ALA A 216 10.05 13.49 -7.65
N ASP A 217 10.60 13.95 -8.76
CA ASP A 217 11.50 13.19 -9.63
C ASP A 217 12.98 13.31 -9.17
N ASP A 218 13.25 12.96 -7.91
CA ASP A 218 14.59 13.07 -7.28
C ASP A 218 15.20 11.67 -7.07
N LYS A 219 15.69 11.09 -8.16
CA LYS A 219 16.34 9.77 -8.16
C LYS A 219 17.58 9.72 -7.27
N GLU A 220 18.30 10.82 -7.12
CA GLU A 220 19.53 10.87 -6.31
C GLU A 220 19.21 10.77 -4.82
N PHE A 221 18.14 11.41 -4.35
CA PHE A 221 17.66 11.20 -2.99
C PHE A 221 17.17 9.77 -2.76
N LEU A 222 16.36 9.22 -3.68
CA LEU A 222 15.84 7.85 -3.53
C LEU A 222 16.95 6.79 -3.47
N LYS A 223 18.03 6.98 -4.23
CA LYS A 223 19.21 6.09 -4.21
C LYS A 223 19.91 6.01 -2.85
N LEU A 224 19.72 6.99 -1.96
CA LEU A 224 20.31 6.94 -0.62
C LEU A 224 19.75 5.77 0.22
N PHE A 225 18.57 5.27 -0.12
CA PHE A 225 17.83 4.27 0.66
C PHE A 225 17.99 2.83 0.14
N VAL A 226 18.65 2.61 -0.99
CA VAL A 226 18.78 1.24 -1.58
C VAL A 226 19.58 0.28 -0.68
N ASN A 227 20.34 0.80 0.29
CA ASN A 227 21.10 0.05 1.29
C ASN A 227 20.62 0.33 2.73
N ASP A 228 19.42 0.88 2.91
CA ASP A 228 18.83 1.12 4.24
C ASP A 228 18.84 -0.17 5.10
N PRO A 229 19.02 -0.13 6.43
CA PRO A 229 18.93 -1.33 7.26
C PRO A 229 17.55 -2.02 7.20
N SER A 230 16.47 -1.26 7.05
CA SER A 230 15.12 -1.81 6.90
C SER A 230 14.90 -2.33 5.49
N ARG A 231 14.41 -3.56 5.40
CA ARG A 231 14.17 -4.21 4.11
C ARG A 231 13.08 -3.53 3.30
N ILE A 232 11.94 -3.23 3.93
CA ILE A 232 10.81 -2.62 3.23
C ILE A 232 11.19 -1.24 2.67
N VAL A 233 12.00 -0.47 3.41
CA VAL A 233 12.53 0.81 2.95
C VAL A 233 13.48 0.63 1.74
N ARG A 234 14.40 -0.35 1.78
CA ARG A 234 15.27 -0.67 0.62
C ARG A 234 14.45 -1.04 -0.62
N GLU A 235 13.46 -1.91 -0.45
CA GLU A 235 12.63 -2.38 -1.56
C GLU A 235 11.80 -1.24 -2.14
N SER A 236 11.21 -0.38 -1.31
CA SER A 236 10.53 0.84 -1.77
C SER A 236 11.46 1.78 -2.51
N ALA A 237 12.70 1.94 -2.08
CA ALA A 237 13.69 2.75 -2.79
C ALA A 237 13.98 2.19 -4.18
N VAL A 238 14.20 0.87 -4.29
CA VAL A 238 14.45 0.20 -5.58
C VAL A 238 13.23 0.33 -6.50
N VAL A 239 12.02 0.16 -5.96
CA VAL A 239 10.78 0.36 -6.72
C VAL A 239 10.66 1.81 -7.19
N ALA A 240 10.79 2.79 -6.31
CA ALA A 240 10.68 4.22 -6.65
C ALA A 240 11.67 4.65 -7.73
N VAL A 241 12.95 4.27 -7.58
CA VAL A 241 14.00 4.51 -8.58
C VAL A 241 13.65 3.83 -9.92
N GLY A 242 13.15 2.60 -9.87
CA GLY A 242 12.79 1.82 -11.05
C GLY A 242 11.55 2.36 -11.78
N LEU A 243 10.58 2.90 -11.04
CA LEU A 243 9.38 3.52 -11.62
C LEU A 243 9.71 4.80 -12.38
N ILE A 244 10.62 5.64 -11.86
CA ILE A 244 11.12 6.81 -12.58
C ILE A 244 11.70 6.39 -13.95
N ASP A 245 12.53 5.35 -13.97
CA ASP A 245 13.10 4.82 -15.21
C ASP A 245 12.03 4.23 -16.13
N TYR A 246 11.06 3.49 -15.58
CA TYR A 246 9.99 2.89 -16.36
C TYR A 246 9.13 3.95 -17.08
N TRP A 247 8.73 5.00 -16.37
CA TRP A 247 7.88 6.06 -16.94
C TRP A 247 8.63 7.00 -17.89
N ASN A 248 9.92 7.25 -17.66
CA ASN A 248 10.74 8.06 -18.57
C ASN A 248 11.02 7.35 -19.91
N ASN A 249 10.90 6.03 -19.97
CA ASN A 249 11.16 5.21 -21.16
C ASN A 249 9.89 4.73 -21.88
N LYS A 250 8.70 5.16 -21.45
CA LYS A 250 7.39 4.76 -21.99
C LYS A 250 6.78 5.87 -22.84
#